data_AF-A0A950LQJ7-F1
#
_entry.id   AF-A0A950LQJ7-F1
#
_cell.length_a   1.000
_cell.length_b   1.000
_cell.length_c   1.000
_cell.angle_alpha   90.00
_cell.angle_beta   90.00
_cell.angle_gamma   90.00
#
_symmetry.space_group_name_H-M   'P 1'
#
loop_
_entity.id
_entity.type
_entity.pdbx_description
1 polymer ?
#
loop_
_entity_poly.entity_id
_entity_poly.type
_entity_poly.pdbx_seq_one_letter_code
_entity_poly.pdbx_strand_id
1 'polypeptide(L)'
;MTPKQLTDGYWRAYRSFYRWGAIIRGARGQETVSATTRHLLYAGGWKKFEPLWDTVIKARRVSAMLPLLERTLDAIGNADVLVRPRERDQPRPKPRIA
;
A
#
# COMPACT_ATOMS: atom_id res chain seq x y z
N MET A 1 0.48 -26.56 15.89
CA MET A 1 1.47 -25.56 15.42
C MET A 1 2.06 -24.90 16.65
N THR A 2 3.37 -24.95 16.83
CA THR A 2 4.02 -24.36 18.02
C THR A 2 4.33 -22.86 17.79
N PRO A 3 4.51 -22.05 18.85
CA PRO A 3 4.88 -20.64 18.71
C PRO A 3 6.13 -20.43 17.86
N LYS A 4 7.14 -21.29 18.03
CA LYS A 4 8.36 -21.27 17.22
C LYS A 4 8.09 -21.54 15.75
N GLN A 5 7.27 -22.55 15.43
CA GLN A 5 6.91 -22.85 14.04
C GLN A 5 6.17 -21.69 13.37
N LEU A 6 5.32 -20.98 14.11
CA LEU A 6 4.62 -19.80 13.60
C LEU A 6 5.59 -18.67 13.28
N THR A 7 6.49 -18.34 14.21
CA THR A 7 7.51 -17.29 14.03
C THR A 7 8.46 -17.61 12.88
N ASP A 8 8.95 -18.85 12.79
CA ASP A 8 9.85 -19.29 11.73
C ASP A 8 9.15 -19.26 10.36
N GLY A 9 7.86 -19.63 10.32
CA GLY A 9 7.02 -19.53 9.13
C GLY A 9 6.80 -18.08 8.70
N TYR A 10 6.46 -17.19 9.63
CA TYR A 10 6.31 -15.75 9.39
C TYR A 10 7.58 -15.17 8.77
N TRP A 11 8.74 -15.38 9.40
CA TRP A 11 10.01 -14.85 8.90
C TRP A 11 10.41 -15.41 7.53
N ARG A 12 10.06 -16.68 7.25
CA ARG A 12 10.28 -17.28 5.93
C ARG A 12 9.41 -16.63 4.86
N ALA A 13 8.13 -16.44 5.14
CA ALA A 13 7.18 -15.79 4.24
C ALA A 13 7.60 -14.33 3.99
N TYR A 14 7.98 -13.62 5.05
CA TYR A 14 8.47 -12.25 5.02
C TYR A 14 9.65 -12.07 4.06
N ARG A 15 10.71 -12.87 4.25
CA ARG A 15 11.90 -12.85 3.38
C ARG A 15 11.57 -13.22 1.94
N SER A 16 10.65 -14.15 1.73
CA SER A 16 10.23 -14.59 0.39
C SER A 16 9.45 -13.49 -0.34
N PHE A 17 8.56 -12.80 0.36
CA PHE A 17 7.75 -11.69 -0.15
C PHE A 17 8.62 -10.51 -0.59
N TYR A 18 9.54 -10.07 0.27
CA TYR A 18 10.42 -8.93 -0.03
C TYR A 18 11.61 -9.26 -0.94
N ARG A 19 11.74 -10.49 -1.44
CA ARG A 19 12.81 -10.81 -2.39
C ARG A 19 12.55 -10.08 -3.70
N TRP A 20 13.56 -9.39 -4.25
CA TRP A 20 13.41 -8.63 -5.51
C TRP A 20 12.83 -9.48 -6.65
N GLY A 21 13.27 -10.74 -6.78
CA GLY A 21 12.70 -11.65 -7.77
C GLY A 21 11.22 -11.96 -7.56
N ALA A 22 10.72 -11.96 -6.33
CA ALA A 22 9.29 -12.12 -6.04
C ALA A 22 8.50 -10.85 -6.40
N ILE A 23 9.01 -9.67 -6.05
CA ILE A 23 8.43 -8.37 -6.43
C ILE A 23 8.34 -8.22 -7.95
N ILE A 24 9.43 -8.55 -8.67
CA ILE A 24 9.47 -8.47 -10.14
C ILE A 24 8.49 -9.45 -10.78
N ARG A 25 8.41 -10.69 -10.28
CA ARG A 25 7.44 -11.66 -10.78
C ARG A 25 6.00 -11.23 -10.52
N GLY A 26 5.71 -10.71 -9.33
CA GLY A 26 4.37 -10.20 -8.98
C GLY A 26 3.94 -9.03 -9.85
N ALA A 27 4.86 -8.13 -10.17
CA ALA A 27 4.58 -7.01 -11.06
C ALA A 27 4.31 -7.45 -12.50
N ARG A 28 5.03 -8.44 -13.02
CA ARG A 28 4.83 -8.98 -14.38
C ARG A 28 3.47 -9.66 -14.58
N GLY A 29 2.78 -10.01 -13.51
CA GLY A 29 1.43 -10.60 -13.56
C GLY A 29 0.31 -9.58 -13.78
N GLN A 30 0.63 -8.28 -13.90
CA GLN A 30 -0.36 -7.23 -14.14
C GLN A 30 -0.72 -7.13 -15.63
N GLU A 31 -1.97 -6.82 -15.92
CA GLU A 31 -2.51 -6.77 -17.30
C GLU A 31 -1.88 -5.66 -18.16
N THR A 32 -1.34 -4.61 -17.53
CA THR A 32 -0.75 -3.47 -18.24
C THR A 32 0.66 -3.14 -17.74
N VAL A 33 1.46 -2.57 -18.63
CA VAL A 33 2.80 -2.06 -18.30
C VAL A 33 2.71 -0.95 -17.25
N SER A 34 1.68 -0.10 -17.30
CA SER A 34 1.46 0.94 -16.28
C SER A 34 1.19 0.33 -14.89
N ALA A 35 0.34 -0.69 -14.81
CA ALA A 35 0.07 -1.40 -13.56
C ALA A 35 1.31 -2.15 -13.05
N THR A 36 2.09 -2.74 -13.94
CA THR A 36 3.39 -3.37 -13.64
C THR A 36 4.35 -2.37 -12.99
N THR A 37 4.55 -1.21 -13.61
CA THR A 37 5.44 -0.16 -13.12
C THR A 37 4.98 0.39 -11.77
N ARG A 38 3.68 0.65 -11.62
CA ARG A 38 3.11 1.06 -10.31
C ARG A 38 3.38 0.03 -9.23
N HIS A 39 3.18 -1.26 -9.53
CA HIS A 39 3.43 -2.34 -8.58
C HIS A 39 4.91 -2.42 -8.18
N LEU A 40 5.83 -2.34 -9.14
CA LEU A 40 7.28 -2.32 -8.87
C LEU A 40 7.68 -1.13 -8.00
N LEU A 41 7.21 0.08 -8.35
CA LEU A 41 7.55 1.29 -7.61
C LEU A 41 6.98 1.27 -6.20
N TYR A 42 5.72 0.82 -6.04
CA TYR A 42 5.09 0.72 -4.73
C TYR A 42 5.78 -0.33 -3.85
N ALA A 43 5.93 -1.57 -4.33
CA ALA A 43 6.54 -2.66 -3.55
C ALA A 43 8.04 -2.43 -3.30
N GLY A 44 8.77 -1.92 -4.31
CA GLY A 44 10.18 -1.56 -4.19
C GLY A 44 10.40 -0.37 -3.27
N GLY A 45 9.54 0.65 -3.36
CA GLY A 45 9.52 1.78 -2.44
C GLY A 45 9.32 1.31 -1.01
N TRP A 46 8.27 0.52 -0.76
CA TRP A 46 7.98 0.00 0.57
C TRP A 46 9.13 -0.85 1.15
N LYS A 47 9.73 -1.75 0.34
CA LYS A 47 10.93 -2.51 0.73
C LYS A 47 12.09 -1.59 1.16
N LYS A 48 12.29 -0.46 0.48
CA LYS A 48 13.37 0.49 0.79
C LYS A 48 13.07 1.34 2.03
N PHE A 49 11.80 1.64 2.28
CA PHE A 49 11.36 2.40 3.46
C PHE A 49 11.19 1.53 4.72
N GLU A 50 11.17 0.20 4.60
CA GLU A 50 11.05 -0.73 5.73
C GLU A 50 12.04 -0.43 6.88
N PRO A 51 13.36 -0.24 6.67
CA PRO A 51 14.29 0.01 7.77
C PRO A 51 14.05 1.34 8.51
N LEU A 52 13.54 2.36 7.78
CA LEU A 52 13.14 3.63 8.39
C LEU A 52 12.00 3.39 9.37
N TRP A 53 10.95 2.68 8.94
CA TRP A 53 9.81 2.37 9.78
C TRP A 53 10.17 1.47 10.95
N ASP A 54 11.02 0.47 10.75
CA ASP A 54 11.54 -0.37 11.84
C ASP A 54 12.24 0.48 12.92
N THR A 55 13.05 1.46 12.50
CA THR A 55 13.72 2.39 13.41
C THR A 55 12.72 3.27 14.16
N VAL A 56 11.74 3.86 13.46
CA VAL A 56 10.71 4.72 14.07
C VAL A 56 9.86 3.94 15.09
N ILE A 57 9.50 2.70 14.77
CA ILE A 57 8.71 1.82 15.66
C ILE A 57 9.53 1.46 16.90
N LYS A 58 10.80 1.03 16.73
CA LYS A 58 11.70 0.72 17.85
C LYS A 58 11.95 1.93 18.75
N ALA A 59 12.05 3.13 18.16
CA ALA A 59 12.17 4.38 18.90
C ALA A 59 10.85 4.85 19.55
N ARG A 60 9.73 4.13 19.35
CA ARG A 60 8.37 4.52 19.78
C ARG A 60 7.96 5.93 19.32
N ARG A 61 8.45 6.35 18.15
CA ARG A 61 8.18 7.68 17.55
C ARG A 61 7.13 7.63 16.43
N VAL A 62 6.33 6.58 16.36
CA VAL A 62 5.29 6.41 15.31
C VAL A 62 4.34 7.61 15.27
N SER A 63 3.90 8.11 16.42
CA SER A 63 2.98 9.26 16.50
C SER A 63 3.57 10.54 15.92
N ALA A 64 4.90 10.72 15.96
CA ALA A 64 5.54 11.89 15.37
C ALA A 64 5.47 11.91 13.83
N MET A 65 5.23 10.74 13.21
CA MET A 65 5.10 10.60 11.75
C MET A 65 3.66 10.73 11.26
N LEU A 66 2.66 10.80 12.15
CA LEU A 66 1.25 10.96 11.77
C LEU A 66 1.00 12.18 10.87
N PRO A 67 1.52 13.40 11.15
CA PRO A 67 1.26 14.55 10.30
C PRO A 67 1.83 14.38 8.88
N LEU A 68 2.93 13.62 8.73
CA LEU A 68 3.52 13.32 7.43
C LEU A 68 2.63 12.37 6.62
N LEU A 69 2.09 11.35 7.30
CA LEU A 69 1.18 10.38 6.68
C LEU A 69 -0.14 11.05 6.26
N GLU A 70 -0.70 11.91 7.12
CA GLU A 70 -1.91 12.69 6.82
C GLU A 70 -1.72 13.58 5.59
N ARG A 71 -0.61 14.35 5.53
CA ARG A 71 -0.29 15.17 4.35
C ARG A 71 -0.15 14.35 3.06
N THR A 72 0.40 13.15 3.16
CA THR A 72 0.55 12.26 2.01
C THR A 72 -0.81 11.74 1.53
N LEU A 73 -1.71 11.39 2.46
CA LEU A 73 -3.08 10.99 2.16
C LEU A 73 -3.87 12.13 1.52
N ASP A 74 -3.75 13.36 2.05
CA ASP A 74 -4.40 14.54 1.49
C ASP A 74 -3.91 14.81 0.05
N ALA A 75 -2.60 14.74 -0.19
CA ALA A 75 -2.03 14.94 -1.51
C ALA A 75 -2.54 13.91 -2.53
N ILE A 76 -2.61 12.63 -2.14
CA ILE A 76 -3.12 11.56 -3.02
C ILE A 76 -4.63 11.71 -3.24
N GLY A 77 -5.40 12.00 -2.18
CA GLY A 77 -6.85 12.20 -2.27
C GLY A 77 -7.22 13.38 -3.17
N ASN A 78 -6.49 14.50 -3.06
CA ASN A 78 -6.67 15.66 -3.93
C ASN A 78 -6.30 15.34 -5.39
N ALA A 79 -5.24 14.57 -5.63
CA ALA A 79 -4.87 14.14 -6.98
C ALA A 79 -5.95 13.24 -7.64
N ASP A 80 -6.57 12.34 -6.88
CA ASP A 80 -7.66 11.49 -7.39
C ASP A 80 -8.91 12.33 -7.74
N VAL A 81 -9.25 13.33 -6.91
CA VAL A 81 -10.36 14.27 -7.18
C VAL A 81 -10.15 15.06 -8.48
N LEU A 82 -8.90 15.41 -8.82
CA LEU A 82 -8.58 16.12 -10.07
C LEU A 82 -8.64 15.20 -11.30
N VAL A 83 -8.36 13.90 -11.15
CA VAL A 83 -8.40 12.92 -12.25
C VAL A 83 -9.80 12.37 -12.48
N ARG A 84 -10.62 12.26 -11.43
CA ARG A 84 -12.05 11.91 -11.51
C ARG A 84 -12.90 13.03 -10.91
N PRO A 85 -13.37 13.98 -11.73
CA PRO A 85 -14.37 14.95 -11.28
C PRO A 85 -15.58 14.20 -10.72
N ARG A 86 -16.08 14.66 -9.56
CA ARG A 86 -17.16 14.01 -8.79
C ARG A 86 -18.36 13.65 -9.67
N GLU A 87 -18.59 12.34 -9.83
CA GLU A 87 -19.90 11.78 -10.20
C GLU A 87 -20.92 11.86 -9.03
N ARG A 88 -20.50 12.44 -7.88
CA ARG A 88 -21.30 12.56 -6.65
C ARG A 88 -22.41 13.60 -6.70
N ASP A 89 -22.45 14.47 -7.71
CA ASP A 89 -23.52 15.46 -7.86
C ASP A 89 -24.70 14.97 -8.70
N GLN A 90 -24.68 13.71 -9.18
CA GLN A 90 -25.89 13.11 -9.73
C GLN A 90 -26.85 12.73 -8.60
N PRO A 91 -28.09 13.26 -8.59
CA PRO A 91 -29.08 12.89 -7.61
C PRO A 91 -29.33 11.39 -7.70
N ARG A 92 -29.18 10.68 -6.57
CA ARG A 92 -29.54 9.25 -6.48
C ARG A 92 -30.95 9.07 -7.05
N PRO A 93 -31.17 8.15 -8.02
CA PRO A 93 -32.50 7.91 -8.55
C PRO A 93 -33.41 7.51 -7.38
N LYS A 94 -34.50 8.27 -7.18
CA LYS A 94 -35.48 7.97 -6.14
C LYS A 94 -36.01 6.56 -6.39
N PRO A 95 -36.08 5.69 -5.37
CA PRO A 95 -36.66 4.37 -5.54
C PRO A 95 -38.09 4.53 -6.06
N ARG A 96 -38.35 3.95 -7.22
CA ARG A 96 -39.70 3.89 -7.79
C ARG A 96 -40.44 2.82 -6.99
N ILE A 97 -41.13 3.26 -5.94
CA ILE A 97 -42.07 2.41 -5.21
C ILE A 97 -43.19 2.09 -6.20
N ALA A 98 -43.34 0.81 -6.55
CA ALA A 98 -44.45 0.26 -7.32
C ALA A 98 -45.48 -0.33 -6.36
#